data_AF-A0A9W8BI31-F1
#
_entry.id   AF-A0A9W8BI31-F1
#
_cell.length_a   1.000
_cell.length_b   1.000
_cell.length_c   1.000
_cell.angle_alpha   90.00
_cell.angle_beta   90.00
_cell.angle_gamma   90.00
#
_symmetry.space_group_name_H-M   'P 1'
#
loop_
_entity.id
_entity.type
_entity.pdbx_description
1 polymer ?
#
loop_
_entity_poly.entity_id
_entity_poly.type
_entity_poly.pdbx_seq_one_letter_code
_entity_poly.pdbx_strand_id
1 'polypeptide(L)'
;MKCIRVFEPASFDNLVSKALKESDAVFVLFYGREEASTGESWCSDCVIADPLVRKGLSKVDNCILLEVPVDRSLDQASATNIFRKRDDIQLARIPTLLRWSKEGPFATRLVEGECNELAIDEYVKQTNKHAVSDNVSGDGKCDDPAASK
;
A
#
# COMPACT_ATOMS: atom_id res chain seq x y z
N MET A 1 0.04 9.70 9.45
CA MET A 1 -0.44 8.92 8.29
C MET A 1 -1.47 9.74 7.51
N LYS A 2 -1.30 9.83 6.19
CA LYS A 2 -2.27 10.42 5.25
C LYS A 2 -3.10 9.29 4.62
N CYS A 3 -4.39 9.49 4.41
CA CYS A 3 -5.25 8.53 3.72
C CYS A 3 -5.75 9.12 2.39
N ILE A 4 -5.77 8.30 1.33
CA ILE A 4 -6.24 8.66 0.00
C ILE A 4 -7.25 7.60 -0.43
N ARG A 5 -8.51 7.98 -0.54
CA ARG A 5 -9.56 7.09 -1.01
C ARG A 5 -9.60 7.03 -2.53
N VAL A 6 -9.63 5.82 -3.09
CA VAL A 6 -9.78 5.57 -4.52
C VAL A 6 -11.27 5.46 -4.84
N PHE A 7 -11.87 6.56 -5.28
CA PHE A 7 -13.30 6.59 -5.65
C PHE A 7 -13.59 5.85 -6.97
N GLU A 8 -12.70 6.01 -7.93
CA GLU A 8 -12.81 5.41 -9.27
C GLU A 8 -11.65 4.45 -9.50
N PRO A 9 -11.90 3.17 -9.80
CA PRO A 9 -10.83 2.20 -10.06
C PRO A 9 -9.84 2.63 -11.15
N ALA A 10 -10.30 3.36 -12.17
CA ALA A 10 -9.46 3.89 -13.24
C ALA A 10 -8.43 4.94 -12.76
N SER A 11 -8.68 5.58 -11.61
CA SER A 11 -7.75 6.56 -11.03
C SER A 11 -6.63 5.94 -10.19
N PHE A 12 -6.70 4.63 -9.93
CA PHE A 12 -5.82 3.91 -9.01
C PHE A 12 -4.34 4.17 -9.29
N ASP A 13 -3.86 3.92 -10.52
CA ASP A 13 -2.44 4.03 -10.85
C ASP A 13 -1.91 5.47 -10.71
N ASN A 14 -2.75 6.47 -11.03
CA ASN A 14 -2.41 7.88 -10.86
C ASN A 14 -2.28 8.23 -9.38
N LEU A 15 -3.21 7.77 -8.54
CA LEU A 15 -3.18 8.01 -7.09
C LEU A 15 -1.98 7.33 -6.44
N VAL A 16 -1.66 6.09 -6.83
CA VAL A 16 -0.43 5.41 -6.39
C VAL A 16 0.80 6.20 -6.80
N SER A 17 0.89 6.61 -8.08
CA SER A 17 2.02 7.39 -8.60
C SER A 17 2.19 8.73 -7.90
N LYS A 18 1.09 9.39 -7.50
CA LYS A 18 1.13 10.62 -6.71
C LYS A 18 1.62 10.37 -5.29
N ALA A 19 1.11 9.32 -4.63
CA ALA A 19 1.53 8.94 -3.30
C ALA A 19 3.04 8.62 -3.25
N LEU A 20 3.56 7.90 -4.23
CA LEU A 20 4.99 7.55 -4.33
C LEU A 20 5.92 8.75 -4.59
N LYS A 21 5.38 9.91 -5.00
CA LYS A 21 6.15 11.16 -5.08
C LYS A 21 6.26 11.87 -3.74
N GLU A 22 5.34 11.58 -2.82
CA GLU A 22 5.25 12.20 -1.51
C GLU A 22 5.88 11.34 -0.40
N SER A 23 5.92 10.01 -0.59
CA SER A 23 6.40 9.06 0.41
C SER A 23 6.90 7.75 -0.19
N ASP A 24 7.89 7.13 0.45
CA ASP A 24 8.33 5.74 0.18
C ASP A 24 7.57 4.70 1.04
N ALA A 25 6.70 5.17 1.94
CA ALA A 25 5.83 4.36 2.79
C ALA A 25 4.38 4.39 2.27
N VAL A 26 4.18 3.90 1.05
CA VAL A 26 2.86 3.81 0.43
C VAL A 26 2.29 2.40 0.62
N PHE A 27 1.11 2.35 1.22
CA PHE A 27 0.36 1.12 1.42
C PHE A 27 -0.97 1.21 0.69
N VAL A 28 -1.48 0.06 0.25
CA VAL A 28 -2.77 -0.08 -0.42
C VAL A 28 -3.58 -1.11 0.35
N LEU A 29 -4.76 -0.70 0.83
CA LEU A 29 -5.73 -1.58 1.48
C LEU A 29 -6.93 -1.77 0.56
N PHE A 30 -7.12 -3.00 0.09
CA PHE A 30 -8.37 -3.43 -0.53
C PHE A 30 -9.31 -3.95 0.55
N TYR A 31 -10.51 -3.38 0.63
CA TYR A 31 -11.48 -3.75 1.65
C TYR A 31 -12.92 -3.64 1.10
N GLY A 32 -13.89 -4.22 1.79
CA GLY A 32 -15.28 -4.19 1.33
C GLY A 32 -15.83 -2.78 1.42
N ARG A 33 -16.41 -2.27 0.33
CA ARG A 33 -17.11 -0.98 0.35
C ARG A 33 -18.11 -0.92 1.49
N GLU A 34 -18.23 0.24 2.09
CA GLU A 34 -19.17 0.53 3.14
C GLU A 34 -20.61 0.50 2.59
N GLU A 35 -21.52 -0.13 3.31
CA GLU A 35 -22.95 -0.06 3.00
C GLU A 35 -23.47 1.34 3.33
N ALA A 36 -24.29 1.91 2.44
CA ALA A 36 -24.79 3.28 2.59
C ALA A 36 -25.68 3.47 3.84
N SER A 37 -26.30 2.39 4.33
CA SER A 37 -27.20 2.38 5.49
C SER A 37 -26.46 2.45 6.82
N THR A 38 -25.32 1.76 6.95
CA THR A 38 -24.56 1.63 8.20
C THR A 38 -23.27 2.45 8.20
N GLY A 39 -22.71 2.73 7.02
CA GLY A 39 -21.35 3.25 6.87
C GLY A 39 -20.27 2.22 7.20
N GLU A 40 -20.63 0.95 7.43
CA GLU A 40 -19.70 -0.14 7.72
C GLU A 40 -19.43 -0.98 6.48
N SER A 41 -18.23 -1.56 6.39
CA SER A 41 -17.89 -2.49 5.32
C SER A 41 -18.89 -3.64 5.24
N TRP A 42 -19.32 -4.03 4.04
CA TRP A 42 -20.13 -5.24 3.85
C TRP A 42 -19.40 -6.54 4.27
N CYS A 43 -18.08 -6.47 4.47
CA CYS A 43 -17.24 -7.59 4.87
C CYS A 43 -16.86 -7.48 6.36
N SER A 44 -17.31 -8.44 7.17
CA SER A 44 -17.01 -8.49 8.62
C SER A 44 -15.51 -8.47 8.92
N ASP A 45 -14.72 -9.19 8.13
CA ASP A 45 -13.27 -9.26 8.33
C ASP A 45 -12.62 -7.90 8.06
N CYS A 46 -13.16 -7.12 7.12
CA CYS A 46 -12.70 -5.75 6.88
C CYS A 46 -13.05 -4.82 8.05
N VAL A 47 -14.22 -4.98 8.68
CA VAL A 47 -14.60 -4.22 9.89
C VAL A 47 -13.63 -4.49 11.04
N ILE A 48 -13.20 -5.74 11.21
CA ILE A 48 -12.23 -6.14 12.24
C ILE A 48 -10.82 -5.65 11.91
N ALA A 49 -10.40 -5.79 10.64
CA ALA A 49 -9.02 -5.50 10.23
C ALA A 49 -8.72 -4.00 10.08
N ASP A 50 -9.67 -3.18 9.62
CA ASP A 50 -9.45 -1.75 9.38
C ASP A 50 -8.85 -1.01 10.59
N PRO A 51 -9.39 -1.11 11.83
CA PRO A 51 -8.78 -0.43 12.97
C PRO A 51 -7.37 -0.95 13.30
N LEU A 52 -7.09 -2.25 13.06
CA LEU A 52 -5.77 -2.83 13.28
C LEU A 52 -4.75 -2.32 12.26
N VAL A 53 -5.13 -2.27 10.97
CA VAL A 53 -4.30 -1.74 9.89
C VAL A 53 -3.98 -0.27 10.15
N ARG A 54 -4.99 0.56 10.46
CA ARG A 54 -4.78 1.97 10.78
C ARG A 54 -3.87 2.16 11.99
N LYS A 55 -4.07 1.38 13.05
CA LYS A 55 -3.22 1.42 14.25
C LYS A 55 -1.77 1.08 13.92
N GLY A 56 -1.52 0.00 13.17
CA GLY A 56 -0.17 -0.39 12.77
C GLY A 56 0.51 0.64 11.87
N LEU A 57 -0.18 1.09 10.82
CA LEU A 57 0.36 2.08 9.87
C LEU A 57 0.55 3.47 10.47
N SER A 58 -0.17 3.82 11.55
CA SER A 58 0.05 5.08 12.27
C SER A 58 1.44 5.17 12.92
N LYS A 59 2.11 4.02 13.12
CA LYS A 59 3.47 3.92 13.66
C LYS A 59 4.55 4.15 12.60
N VAL A 60 4.17 4.29 11.33
CA VAL A 60 5.08 4.48 10.20
C VAL A 60 5.14 5.96 9.83
N ASP A 61 6.35 6.52 9.88
CA ASP A 61 6.58 7.91 9.55
C ASP A 61 6.29 8.20 8.06
N ASN A 62 5.69 9.36 7.81
CA ASN A 62 5.26 9.80 6.48
C ASN A 62 4.41 8.76 5.70
N CYS A 63 3.71 7.86 6.39
CA CYS A 63 2.91 6.82 5.75
C CYS A 63 1.71 7.39 4.98
N ILE A 64 1.50 6.89 3.76
CA ILE A 64 0.31 7.14 2.94
C ILE A 64 -0.42 5.82 2.72
N LEU A 65 -1.69 5.78 3.15
CA LEU A 65 -2.59 4.66 2.93
C LEU A 65 -3.56 4.98 1.78
N LEU A 66 -3.51 4.21 0.70
CA LEU A 66 -4.57 4.19 -0.30
C LEU A 66 -5.67 3.23 0.14
N GLU A 67 -6.88 3.75 0.24
CA GLU A 67 -8.06 2.99 0.59
C GLU A 67 -8.82 2.65 -0.68
N VAL A 68 -8.95 1.37 -0.98
CA VAL A 68 -9.60 0.88 -2.20
C VAL A 68 -10.85 0.10 -1.82
N PRO A 69 -12.02 0.76 -1.81
CA PRO A 69 -13.29 0.08 -1.57
C PRO A 69 -13.60 -0.85 -2.73
N VAL A 70 -13.92 -2.11 -2.43
CA VAL A 70 -14.26 -3.15 -3.39
C VAL A 70 -15.73 -3.51 -3.24
N ASP A 71 -16.42 -3.63 -4.37
CA ASP A 71 -17.83 -3.96 -4.36
C ASP A 71 -18.04 -5.44 -4.01
N ARG A 72 -19.19 -5.73 -3.41
CA ARG A 72 -19.59 -7.11 -3.05
C ARG A 72 -19.80 -7.99 -4.28
N SER A 73 -20.30 -7.41 -5.38
CA SER A 73 -20.47 -8.12 -6.65
C SER A 73 -19.11 -8.47 -7.25
N LEU A 74 -18.98 -9.73 -7.65
CA LEU A 74 -17.83 -10.29 -8.35
C LEU A 74 -18.01 -10.28 -9.88
N ASP A 75 -19.14 -9.73 -10.36
CA ASP A 75 -19.52 -9.78 -11.76
C ASP A 75 -18.65 -8.84 -12.61
N GLN A 76 -18.64 -9.02 -13.92
CA GLN A 76 -17.87 -8.16 -14.82
C GLN A 76 -18.38 -6.71 -14.88
N ALA A 77 -19.64 -6.48 -14.51
CA ALA A 77 -20.22 -5.15 -14.41
C ALA A 77 -19.68 -4.34 -13.22
N SER A 78 -19.10 -5.01 -12.21
CA SER A 78 -18.46 -4.35 -11.07
C SER A 78 -17.16 -3.68 -11.51
N ALA A 79 -17.11 -2.35 -11.40
CA ALA A 79 -15.91 -1.58 -11.77
C ALA A 79 -14.67 -2.00 -10.98
N THR A 80 -14.85 -2.50 -9.75
CA THR A 80 -13.78 -2.94 -8.86
C THR A 80 -13.27 -4.35 -9.18
N ASN A 81 -13.93 -5.07 -10.10
CA ASN A 81 -13.49 -6.41 -10.53
C ASN A 81 -12.17 -6.39 -11.32
N ILE A 82 -11.77 -5.23 -11.83
CA ILE A 82 -10.48 -5.04 -12.51
C ILE A 82 -9.29 -5.46 -11.63
N PHE A 83 -9.36 -5.22 -10.31
CA PHE A 83 -8.27 -5.55 -9.38
C PHE A 83 -8.07 -7.07 -9.22
N ARG A 84 -9.08 -7.89 -9.52
CA ARG A 84 -8.97 -9.36 -9.51
C ARG A 84 -8.24 -9.89 -10.74
N LYS A 85 -8.29 -9.14 -11.85
CA LYS A 85 -7.75 -9.54 -13.16
C LYS A 85 -6.38 -8.93 -13.46
N ARG A 86 -5.97 -7.91 -12.72
CA ARG A 86 -4.66 -7.26 -12.84
C ARG A 86 -3.55 -8.20 -12.39
N ASP A 87 -2.50 -8.36 -13.17
CA ASP A 87 -1.41 -9.31 -12.88
C ASP A 87 -0.54 -8.91 -11.69
N ASP A 88 -0.42 -7.62 -11.39
CA ASP A 88 0.33 -7.10 -10.25
C ASP A 88 -0.44 -7.24 -8.92
N ILE A 89 -1.77 -7.18 -8.97
CA ILE A 89 -2.64 -7.20 -7.79
C ILE A 89 -3.24 -8.59 -7.56
N GLN A 90 -3.84 -9.20 -8.59
CA GLN A 90 -4.53 -10.50 -8.51
C GLN A 90 -5.38 -10.65 -7.24
N LEU A 91 -6.27 -9.67 -6.99
CA LEU A 91 -7.02 -9.57 -5.74
C LEU A 91 -7.95 -10.78 -5.55
N ALA A 92 -7.50 -11.78 -4.80
CA ALA A 92 -8.26 -13.00 -4.56
C ALA A 92 -9.30 -12.82 -3.44
N ARG A 93 -8.91 -12.14 -2.35
CA ARG A 93 -9.66 -12.03 -1.09
C ARG A 93 -9.52 -10.63 -0.49
N ILE A 94 -10.39 -10.29 0.46
CA ILE A 94 -10.33 -9.03 1.21
C ILE A 94 -10.55 -9.32 2.71
N PRO A 95 -10.02 -8.49 3.63
CA PRO A 95 -9.08 -7.39 3.39
C PRO A 95 -7.75 -7.87 2.80
N THR A 96 -7.13 -7.06 1.94
CA THR A 96 -5.75 -7.30 1.46
C THR A 96 -4.93 -6.02 1.63
N LEU A 97 -3.88 -6.09 2.44
CA LEU A 97 -2.91 -5.01 2.64
C LEU A 97 -1.63 -5.28 1.87
N LEU A 98 -1.19 -4.29 1.10
CA LEU A 98 0.00 -4.31 0.27
C LEU A 98 0.86 -3.09 0.54
N ARG A 99 2.17 -3.23 0.40
CA ARG A 99 3.09 -2.11 0.19
C ARG A 99 3.33 -1.91 -1.30
N TRP A 100 3.50 -0.66 -1.72
CA TRP A 100 3.80 -0.29 -3.10
C TRP A 100 5.14 0.46 -3.19
N SER A 101 5.91 0.19 -4.25
CA SER A 101 7.11 0.95 -4.66
C SER A 101 6.99 1.43 -6.11
N LYS A 102 8.03 2.11 -6.62
CA LYS A 102 8.07 2.57 -8.01
C LYS A 102 8.07 1.41 -9.01
N GLU A 103 8.52 0.23 -8.59
CA GLU A 103 8.58 -1.02 -9.36
C GLU A 103 7.27 -1.82 -9.32
N GLY A 104 6.33 -1.44 -8.45
CA GLY A 104 5.04 -2.13 -8.28
C GLY A 104 4.75 -2.54 -6.83
N PRO A 105 3.76 -3.42 -6.61
CA PRO A 105 3.51 -3.96 -5.28
C PRO A 105 4.64 -4.88 -4.85
N PHE A 106 4.97 -4.86 -3.56
CA PHE A 106 5.85 -5.86 -2.98
C PHE A 106 5.21 -7.25 -3.05
N ALA A 107 6.04 -8.29 -3.15
CA ALA A 107 5.57 -9.68 -3.20
C ALA A 107 4.82 -10.08 -1.91
N THR A 108 5.24 -9.55 -0.76
CA THR A 108 4.60 -9.80 0.52
C THR A 108 3.34 -8.94 0.70
N ARG A 109 2.29 -9.55 1.23
CA ARG A 109 0.98 -8.94 1.50
C ARG A 109 0.34 -9.64 2.68
N LEU A 110 -0.59 -8.96 3.35
CA LEU A 110 -1.45 -9.57 4.37
C LEU A 110 -2.85 -9.72 3.80
N VAL A 111 -3.42 -10.92 3.90
CA VAL A 111 -4.73 -11.28 3.34
C VAL A 111 -5.65 -11.83 4.43
N GLU A 112 -6.90 -11.37 4.45
CA GLU A 112 -7.95 -11.84 5.37
C GLU A 112 -7.49 -11.81 6.84
N GLY A 113 -7.44 -12.97 7.50
CA GLY A 113 -7.03 -13.12 8.90
C GLY A 113 -5.56 -12.80 9.18
N GLU A 114 -4.72 -12.68 8.14
CA GLU A 114 -3.36 -12.18 8.28
C GLU A 114 -3.33 -10.68 8.61
N CYS A 115 -4.40 -9.94 8.37
CA CYS A 115 -4.55 -8.55 8.81
C CYS A 115 -4.82 -8.47 10.33
N ASN A 116 -4.00 -9.14 11.15
CA ASN A 116 -4.03 -9.08 12.60
C ASN A 116 -2.89 -8.20 13.15
N GLU A 117 -3.02 -7.78 14.41
CA GLU A 117 -2.11 -6.81 15.03
C GLU A 117 -0.63 -7.24 14.96
N LEU A 118 -0.32 -8.50 15.25
CA LEU A 118 1.06 -8.99 15.25
C LEU A 118 1.68 -8.99 13.85
N ALA A 119 0.94 -9.49 12.87
CA ALA A 119 1.40 -9.56 11.50
C ALA A 119 1.56 -8.17 10.88
N ILE A 120 0.63 -7.24 11.17
CA ILE A 120 0.74 -5.84 10.73
C ILE A 120 1.96 -5.19 11.36
N ASP A 121 2.17 -5.36 12.67
CA ASP A 121 3.32 -4.79 13.37
C ASP A 121 4.67 -5.31 12.85
N GLU A 122 4.72 -6.56 12.40
CA GLU A 122 5.92 -7.12 11.77
C GLU A 122 6.08 -6.60 10.33
N TYR A 123 4.97 -6.54 9.58
CA TYR A 123 4.96 -6.06 8.20
C TYR A 123 5.49 -4.63 8.10
N VAL A 124 5.09 -3.74 9.02
CA VAL A 124 5.56 -2.33 9.06
C VAL A 124 6.99 -2.17 9.58
N LYS A 125 7.58 -3.15 10.27
CA LYS A 125 9.00 -3.07 10.68
C LYS A 125 9.93 -3.36 9.51
N GLN A 126 9.53 -4.29 8.65
CA GLN A 126 10.29 -4.65 7.45
C GLN A 126 10.41 -3.46 6.50
N THR A 127 9.46 -2.52 6.54
CA THR A 127 9.49 -1.35 5.67
C THR A 127 10.58 -0.35 6.04
N ASN A 128 10.87 -0.20 7.33
CA ASN A 128 11.90 0.71 7.85
C ASN A 128 13.33 0.25 7.53
N LYS A 129 13.54 -1.05 7.28
CA LYS A 129 14.87 -1.59 6.93
C LYS A 129 15.23 -1.37 5.46
N HIS A 130 14.26 -1.39 4.55
CA HIS A 130 14.49 -1.23 3.11
C HIS A 130 14.75 0.24 2.71
N ALA A 131 14.25 1.22 3.48
CA ALA A 131 14.50 2.64 3.22
C ALA A 131 15.96 3.07 3.43
N VAL A 132 16.80 2.22 4.05
CA VAL A 132 18.19 2.53 4.39
C VAL A 132 19.18 2.07 3.31
N SER A 133 18.80 1.18 2.40
CA SER A 133 19.73 0.56 1.43
C SER A 133 19.90 1.33 0.11
N ASP A 134 19.10 2.35 -0.19
CA ASP A 134 19.14 3.04 -1.49
C ASP A 134 20.05 4.29 -1.52
N ASN A 135 20.86 4.52 -0.48
CA ASN A 135 21.75 5.69 -0.37
C ASN A 135 23.25 5.35 -0.28
N VAL A 136 23.71 4.34 -1.03
CA VAL A 136 25.14 4.17 -1.30
C VAL A 136 25.38 4.06 -2.80
N SER A 137 25.59 5.20 -3.45
CA SER A 137 26.51 5.33 -4.59
C SER A 137 26.73 6.81 -4.88
N GLY A 138 27.90 7.28 -4.44
CA GLY A 138 28.37 8.64 -4.65
C GLY A 138 29.78 8.86 -4.15
N ASP A 139 30.66 7.85 -4.28
CA ASP A 139 32.12 8.05 -4.17
C ASP A 139 32.59 8.84 -5.40
N GLY A 140 32.31 10.14 -5.40
CA GLY A 140 32.97 11.12 -6.25
C GLY A 140 34.36 11.37 -5.68
N LYS A 141 35.31 10.51 -6.05
CA LYS A 141 36.73 10.65 -5.73
C LYS A 141 37.22 12.05 -6.13
N CYS A 142 37.69 12.79 -5.13
CA CYS A 142 38.46 14.00 -5.30
C CYS A 142 39.83 13.62 -5.88
N ASP A 143 40.12 14.00 -7.11
CA ASP A 143 41.50 14.05 -7.61
C ASP A 143 41.97 15.51 -7.51
N ASP A 144 42.73 15.79 -6.45
CA ASP A 144 43.50 17.04 -6.29
C ASP A 144 44.78 17.02 -7.17
N PRO A 145 45.31 18.19 -7.54
CA PRO A 145 46.27 18.33 -8.62
C PRO A 145 47.72 18.11 -8.16
N ALA A 146 48.53 17.43 -8.98
CA ALA A 146 49.97 17.38 -8.82
C ALA A 146 50.70 17.71 -10.13
N ALA A 147 51.21 18.94 -10.16
CA ALA A 147 52.43 19.46 -10.79
C ALA A 147 53.11 18.69 -11.95
N SER A 148 53.46 19.41 -13.02
CA SER A 148 54.88 19.65 -13.39
C SER A 148 55.07 20.51 -14.64
N LYS A 149 56.06 21.40 -14.52
CA LYS A 149 56.76 22.25 -15.51
C LYS A 149 56.20 23.64 -15.79
#